data_AF-A0A2M8FQB8-F1
#
_entry.id   AF-A0A2M8FQB8-F1
#
_cell.length_a   1.000
_cell.length_b   1.000
_cell.length_c   1.000
_cell.angle_alpha   90.00
_cell.angle_beta   90.00
_cell.angle_gamma   90.00
#
_symmetry.space_group_name_H-M   'P 1'
#
loop_
_entity.id
_entity.type
_entity.pdbx_description
1 polymer ?
#
loop_
_entity_poly.entity_id
_entity_poly.type
_entity_poly.pdbx_seq_one_letter_code
_entity_poly.pdbx_strand_id
1 'polypeptide(L)' 'ALIPASGFITEEETSTKIGEKYNWIIDPLDGTTNFIHSVPCFCVSIGLRRDNELILGVIYE' A
#
# COMPACT_ATOMS: atom_id res chain seq x y z
N ALA A 1 -5.74 8.74 -11.98
CA ALA A 1 -5.50 7.45 -11.32
C ALA A 1 -5.16 6.42 -12.39
N LEU A 2 -4.12 5.61 -12.19
CA LEU A 2 -3.70 4.55 -13.13
C LEU A 2 -4.85 3.58 -13.45
N ILE A 3 -5.75 3.36 -12.49
CA ILE A 3 -7.03 2.68 -12.67
C ILE A 3 -8.14 3.66 -12.26
N PRO A 4 -9.04 4.07 -13.18
CA PRO A 4 -10.16 4.94 -12.84
C PRO A 4 -11.02 4.34 -11.72
N ALA A 5 -11.60 5.21 -10.87
CA ALA A 5 -12.44 4.82 -9.74
C ALA A 5 -11.79 3.93 -8.66
N SER A 6 -10.49 3.59 -8.75
CA SER A 6 -9.82 2.85 -7.68
C SER A 6 -9.79 3.64 -6.38
N GLY A 7 -9.93 2.94 -5.27
CA GLY A 7 -9.65 3.45 -3.93
C GLY A 7 -8.19 3.28 -3.53
N PHE A 8 -7.87 3.88 -2.39
CA PHE A 8 -6.56 3.82 -1.75
C PHE A 8 -6.77 3.64 -0.26
N ILE A 9 -6.19 2.57 0.27
CA ILE A 9 -6.09 2.24 1.69
C ILE A 9 -4.62 2.40 2.03
N THR A 10 -4.28 3.38 2.85
CA THR A 10 -2.91 3.74 3.18
C THR A 10 -2.69 3.66 4.69
N GLU A 11 -1.54 3.17 5.12
CA GLU A 11 -1.18 3.10 6.55
C GLU A 11 -1.23 4.49 7.22
N GLU A 12 -0.65 5.51 6.57
CA GLU A 12 -0.68 6.92 7.01
C GLU A 12 -2.03 7.66 6.82
N GLU A 13 -3.14 6.92 6.60
CA GLU A 13 -4.52 7.44 6.48
C GLU A 13 -4.71 8.63 5.51
N THR A 14 -3.84 8.78 4.50
CA THR A 14 -3.78 9.95 3.62
C THR A 14 -4.94 10.00 2.61
N SER A 15 -5.67 8.90 2.42
CA SER A 15 -6.86 8.83 1.58
C SER A 15 -7.97 8.02 2.25
N THR A 16 -9.19 8.56 2.18
CA THR A 16 -10.41 7.87 2.62
C THR A 16 -11.22 7.29 1.46
N LYS A 17 -10.72 7.41 0.21
CA LYS A 17 -11.43 6.93 -0.96
C LYS A 17 -11.37 5.40 -1.03
N ILE A 18 -12.51 4.75 -0.85
CA ILE A 18 -12.70 3.32 -1.10
C ILE A 18 -13.31 3.14 -2.48
N GLY A 19 -12.67 2.34 -3.32
CA GLY A 19 -13.19 1.95 -4.63
C GLY A 19 -14.07 0.72 -4.50
N GLU A 20 -15.13 0.64 -5.29
CA GLU A 20 -16.05 -0.52 -5.25
C GLU A 20 -15.36 -1.81 -5.68
N LYS A 21 -14.57 -1.74 -6.76
CA LYS A 21 -13.94 -2.91 -7.39
C LYS A 21 -12.45 -3.00 -7.14
N TYR A 22 -11.72 -1.88 -7.22
CA TYR A 22 -10.26 -1.89 -7.10
C TYR A 22 -9.81 -1.00 -5.94
N ASN A 23 -8.94 -1.54 -5.10
CA ASN A 23 -8.34 -0.80 -3.98
C ASN A 23 -6.84 -1.06 -3.93
N TRP A 24 -6.06 0.01 -4.00
CA TRP A 24 -4.64 -0.05 -3.72
C TRP A 24 -4.43 -0.04 -2.21
N ILE A 25 -3.61 -0.96 -1.71
CA ILE A 25 -3.21 -1.05 -0.31
C ILE A 25 -1.74 -0.67 -0.26
N ILE A 26 -1.39 0.38 0.47
CA ILE A 26 -0.06 0.98 0.41
C ILE A 26 0.46 1.19 1.83
N ASP A 27 1.62 0.62 2.11
CA ASP A 27 2.49 1.04 3.21
C ASP A 27 3.74 1.70 2.59
N PRO A 28 3.89 3.03 2.72
CA PRO A 28 5.02 3.74 2.13
C PRO A 28 6.34 3.43 2.83
N LEU A 29 6.32 2.94 4.07
CA LEU A 29 7.51 2.61 4.84
C LEU A 29 7.19 1.53 5.89
N ASP A 30 7.14 0.27 5.44
CA ASP A 30 7.08 -0.84 6.37
C ASP A 30 8.46 -1.00 7.03
N GLY A 31 8.49 -1.12 8.35
CA GLY A 31 9.72 -1.11 9.13
C GLY A 31 10.21 0.30 9.52
N THR A 32 9.32 1.26 9.76
CA THR A 32 9.65 2.63 10.23
C THR A 32 10.66 2.66 11.38
N THR A 33 10.55 1.72 12.33
CA THR A 33 11.51 1.59 13.44
C THR A 33 12.92 1.20 12.95
N ASN A 34 13.01 0.28 12.00
CA ASN A 34 14.27 -0.12 11.40
C ASN A 34 14.88 1.04 10.61
N PHE A 35 14.05 1.76 9.85
CA PHE A 35 14.46 2.97 9.13
C PHE A 35 15.04 4.03 10.07
N ILE A 36 14.34 4.36 11.16
CA ILE A 36 14.79 5.35 12.15
C ILE A 36 16.13 4.94 12.79
N HIS A 37 16.35 3.65 13.02
CA HIS A 37 17.58 3.12 13.63
C HIS A 37 18.66 2.74 12.60
N SER A 38 18.51 3.12 11.32
CA SER A 38 19.47 2.80 10.24
C SER A 38 19.72 1.30 10.04
N VAL A 39 18.75 0.45 10.39
CA VAL A 39 18.75 -0.98 10.08
C VAL A 39 18.14 -1.13 8.67
N PRO A 40 18.86 -1.70 7.68
CA PRO A 40 18.41 -1.77 6.28
C PRO A 40 17.38 -2.89 6.04
N CYS A 41 16.41 -3.01 6.94
CA CYS A 41 15.32 -3.97 6.89
C CYS A 41 14.01 -3.19 6.96
N PHE A 42 13.71 -2.48 5.87
CA PHE A 42 12.47 -1.74 5.65
C PHE A 42 12.12 -1.84 4.17
N CYS A 43 10.88 -1.57 3.80
CA CYS A 43 10.47 -1.64 2.41
C CYS A 43 9.29 -0.72 2.10
N VAL A 44 9.06 -0.49 0.81
CA VAL A 44 7.77 0.00 0.30
C VAL A 44 6.93 -1.23 -0.06
N SER A 45 5.70 -1.30 0.46
CA SER A 45 4.76 -2.38 0.20
C SER A 45 3.52 -1.88 -0.51
N ILE A 46 3.21 -2.47 -1.67
CA ILE A 46 2.05 -2.11 -2.49
C ILE A 46 1.28 -3.37 -2.88
N GLY A 47 0.00 -3.41 -2.52
CA GLY A 47 -0.97 -4.41 -2.96
C GLY A 47 -2.06 -3.82 -3.83
N LEU A 48 -2.61 -4.63 -4.74
CA LEU A 48 -3.88 -4.34 -5.41
C LEU A 48 -4.91 -5.40 -5.03
N ARG A 49 -6.00 -4.95 -4.42
CA ARG A 49 -7.18 -5.75 -4.16
C ARG A 49 -8.21 -5.53 -5.25
N ARG A 50 -8.78 -6.61 -5.77
CA ARG A 50 -9.99 -6.59 -6.58
C ARG A 50 -11.12 -7.24 -5.79
N ASP A 51 -12.20 -6.50 -5.57
CA ASP A 51 -13.31 -6.90 -4.71
C ASP A 51 -12.78 -7.25 -3.30
N ASN A 52 -12.66 -8.54 -2.96
CA ASN A 52 -12.09 -9.02 -1.69
C ASN A 52 -10.83 -9.90 -1.85
N GLU A 53 -10.27 -9.98 -3.05
CA GLU A 53 -9.10 -10.80 -3.36
C GLU A 53 -7.88 -9.94 -3.68
N LEU A 54 -6.72 -10.31 -3.13
CA LEU A 54 -5.44 -9.69 -3.50
C LEU A 54 -4.97 -10.26 -4.84
N ILE A 55 -4.75 -9.40 -5.84
CA ILE A 55 -4.40 -9.83 -7.20
C ILE A 55 -2.99 -9.40 -7.64
N LEU A 56 -2.35 -8.51 -6.89
CA LEU A 56 -0.98 -8.06 -7.12
C LEU A 56 -0.34 -7.69 -5.77
N GLY A 57 0.95 -7.97 -5.63
CA GLY A 57 1.78 -7.51 -4.53
C GLY A 57 3.16 -7.13 -5.03
N VAL A 58 3.70 -6.03 -4.52
CA VAL A 58 5.06 -5.54 -4.77
C VAL A 58 5.67 -5.20 -3.41
N ILE A 59 6.88 -5.72 -3.19
CA ILE A 59 7.74 -5.38 -2.06
C ILE A 59 9.03 -4.84 -2.65
N TYR A 60 9.45 -3.66 -2.19
CA TYR A 60 10.68 -3.01 -2.63
C TYR A 60 11.50 -2.59 -1.43
N GLU A 61 12.65 -3.24 -1.24
CA GLU A 61 13.64 -2.97 -0.17
C GLU A 61 14.41 -1.66 -0.43
#